data_AF-A0A090LH32-F1
#
_entry.id   AF-A0A090LH32-F1
#
_cell.length_a   1.000
_cell.length_b   1.000
_cell.length_c   1.000
_cell.angle_alpha   90.00
_cell.angle_beta   90.00
_cell.angle_gamma   90.00
#
_symmetry.space_group_name_H-M   'P 1'
#
loop_
_entity.id
_entity.type
_entity.pdbx_description
1 polymer ?
#
loop_
_entity_poly.entity_id
_entity_poly.type
_entity_poly.pdbx_seq_one_letter_code
_entity_poly.pdbx_strand_id
1 'polypeptide(L)'
;MSKFLKILKPNFSKQIRYFSRSVQNEDICIKVSESDEILGSIGKVECHKQPLSLHRAFSVFLFNDENKLLLQKRSLNKVTFPGVWSNTCCSHPLYNDSEIKEKDNKGIKMAACRRMGQELGLWNIPEDKFEVAGRFLYKAVMDDVWGEFELDYSLILRNINISNKYKLNRDEVDKVMFVNFIELQNMIQSGEKFSPWFMLFNRHGFIKKWFEDLTMHNIWARFNNVLAFTLTVLAASTFLAFVSSHILAKSTVATLNARNVRVKNIPSRIPGTPNNDFAHMELDIEVDLSDVFNWNVKELFVYLVADYKTKKNAFNQVTLWDQVVLRSDRVVINEKDLYPEYYFFDDGSNLLKHDNVSLTLNWEVIPNAGFMFHERAKGTHRIQFPSSYTVGRL
;
A
#
# COMPACT_ATOMS: atom_id res chain seq x y z
N MET A 1 6.18 6.80 29.79
CA MET A 1 7.11 7.89 30.17
C MET A 1 8.53 7.38 29.97
N SER A 2 9.23 7.86 28.94
CA SER A 2 10.61 7.43 28.67
C SER A 2 11.55 8.21 29.60
N LYS A 3 12.04 7.60 30.67
CA LYS A 3 12.97 8.24 31.62
C LYS A 3 14.38 8.28 31.02
N PHE A 4 14.93 9.48 30.81
CA PHE A 4 16.32 9.69 30.44
C PHE A 4 16.91 10.85 31.25
N LEU A 5 17.49 10.55 32.41
CA LEU A 5 18.32 11.52 33.15
C LEU A 5 19.75 11.48 32.57
N LYS A 6 20.16 12.52 31.85
CA LYS A 6 21.54 12.68 31.38
C LYS A 6 22.07 14.06 31.76
N ILE A 7 23.06 14.10 32.65
CA ILE A 7 23.74 15.32 33.08
C ILE A 7 24.82 15.63 32.02
N LEU A 8 24.72 16.79 31.37
CA LEU A 8 25.73 17.29 30.45
C LEU A 8 26.38 18.54 31.03
N LYS A 9 27.71 18.53 31.18
CA LYS A 9 28.52 19.71 31.48
C LYS A 9 29.12 20.25 30.18
N PRO A 10 28.83 21.49 29.76
CA PRO A 10 29.54 22.13 28.66
C PRO A 10 30.88 22.70 29.14
N ASN A 11 31.92 22.59 28.30
CA ASN A 11 33.25 23.14 28.54
C ASN A 11 33.27 24.60 28.06
N PHE A 12 33.13 25.57 28.97
CA PHE A 12 33.31 26.99 28.66
C PHE A 12 34.28 27.62 29.68
N SER A 13 35.52 27.85 29.26
CA SER A 13 36.45 28.74 29.95
C SER A 13 36.45 30.11 29.26
N LYS A 14 35.84 31.10 29.90
CA LYS A 14 36.27 32.52 29.93
C LYS A 14 35.27 33.37 30.71
N GLN A 15 35.75 34.00 31.78
CA GLN A 15 35.06 34.99 32.60
C GLN A 15 34.49 36.12 31.74
N ILE A 16 33.17 36.36 31.86
CA ILE A 16 32.52 37.58 31.39
C ILE A 16 32.02 38.33 32.63
N ARG A 17 32.45 39.60 32.76
CA ARG A 17 32.05 40.50 33.84
C ARG A 17 30.55 40.77 33.78
N TYR A 18 29.86 40.49 34.88
CA TYR A 18 28.45 40.77 35.08
C TYR A 18 28.20 42.28 35.13
N PHE A 19 27.49 42.80 34.12
CA PHE A 19 26.80 44.09 34.23
C PHE A 19 25.38 43.80 34.76
N SER A 20 25.09 44.22 35.99
CA SER A 20 23.75 44.10 36.57
C SER A 20 22.83 45.15 35.97
N ARG A 21 21.84 44.71 35.19
CA ARG A 21 20.59 45.46 34.95
C ARG A 21 19.44 44.50 35.22
N SER A 22 18.58 44.92 36.15
CA SER A 22 17.30 44.34 36.60
C SER A 22 16.81 43.12 35.81
N VAL A 23 17.06 41.92 36.35
CA VAL A 23 16.35 40.71 35.95
C VAL A 23 14.85 40.98 36.13
N GLN A 24 14.03 40.71 35.12
CA GLN A 24 12.56 40.72 35.25
C GLN A 24 12.17 39.79 36.40
N ASN A 25 11.89 40.40 37.55
CA ASN A 25 11.81 39.74 38.86
C ASN A 25 10.42 39.17 39.17
N GLU A 26 9.53 39.09 38.18
CA GLU A 26 8.10 38.85 38.40
C GLU A 26 7.55 37.56 37.78
N ASP A 27 8.31 36.87 36.90
CA ASP A 27 7.83 35.62 36.32
C ASP A 27 7.86 34.49 37.37
N ILE A 28 6.69 33.89 37.61
CA ILE A 28 6.51 32.76 38.50
C ILE A 28 6.26 31.50 37.65
N CYS A 29 7.14 30.53 37.73
CA CYS A 29 7.06 29.26 37.02
C CYS A 29 6.25 28.22 37.80
N ILE A 30 5.73 27.21 37.09
CA ILE A 30 5.04 26.07 37.69
C ILE A 30 6.07 25.03 38.15
N LYS A 31 6.17 24.81 39.47
CA LYS A 31 7.01 23.76 40.05
C LYS A 31 6.30 22.42 39.93
N VAL A 32 6.99 21.39 39.45
CA VAL A 32 6.37 20.08 39.18
C VAL A 32 7.21 18.91 39.68
N SER A 33 6.57 17.75 39.84
CA SER A 33 7.23 16.46 40.04
C SER A 33 7.74 15.87 38.71
N GLU A 34 8.49 14.76 38.76
CA GLU A 34 8.84 14.00 37.55
C GLU A 34 7.62 13.42 36.82
N SER A 35 6.50 13.20 37.52
CA SER A 35 5.22 12.74 36.95
C SER A 35 4.38 13.88 36.38
N ASP A 36 4.92 15.10 36.33
CA ASP A 36 4.22 16.31 35.88
C ASP A 36 3.08 16.77 36.80
N GLU A 37 3.12 16.39 38.07
CA GLU A 37 2.16 16.88 39.06
C GLU A 37 2.58 18.26 39.56
N ILE A 38 1.63 19.19 39.67
CA ILE A 38 1.90 20.55 40.16
C ILE A 38 2.16 20.52 41.66
N LEU A 39 3.37 20.95 42.06
CA LEU A 39 3.80 21.03 43.45
C LEU A 39 3.68 22.46 44.03
N GLY A 40 3.45 23.45 43.17
CA GLY A 40 3.30 24.85 43.54
C GLY A 40 3.97 25.79 42.54
N SER A 41 4.32 26.98 43.02
CA SER A 41 5.02 28.02 42.27
C SER A 41 6.51 28.08 42.62
N ILE A 42 7.33 28.56 41.71
CA ILE A 42 8.73 28.91 41.97
C ILE A 42 9.14 30.13 41.16
N GLY A 43 9.94 31.04 41.72
CA GLY A 43 10.43 32.19 40.96
C GLY A 43 11.33 31.76 39.81
N LYS A 44 11.22 32.41 38.65
CA LYS A 44 12.06 32.09 37.48
C LYS A 44 13.55 32.10 37.79
N VAL A 45 14.04 33.09 38.53
CA VAL A 45 15.45 33.14 38.96
C VAL A 45 15.80 31.96 39.86
N GLU A 46 14.91 31.60 40.76
CA GLU A 46 15.12 30.55 41.75
C GLU A 46 15.20 29.17 41.09
N CYS A 47 14.35 28.86 40.10
CA CYS A 47 14.41 27.55 39.45
C CYS A 47 15.64 27.32 38.57
N HIS A 48 16.25 28.40 38.05
CA HIS A 48 17.45 28.34 37.21
C HIS A 48 18.75 28.52 37.99
N LYS A 49 18.69 28.85 39.29
CA LYS A 49 19.86 29.02 40.15
C LYS A 49 20.19 27.72 40.90
N GLN A 50 21.46 27.40 41.07
CA GLN A 50 21.85 26.19 41.83
C GLN A 50 21.45 26.30 43.32
N PRO A 51 20.89 25.21 43.91
CA PRO A 51 20.53 23.94 43.28
C PRO A 51 19.29 24.06 42.39
N LEU A 52 19.40 23.61 41.12
CA LEU A 52 18.32 23.70 40.14
C LEU A 52 17.05 22.98 40.61
N SER A 53 15.89 23.61 40.40
CA SER A 53 14.58 23.07 40.77
C SER A 53 13.76 22.69 39.54
N LEU A 54 13.14 21.51 39.59
CA LEU A 54 12.31 21.02 38.50
C LEU A 54 11.06 21.91 38.32
N HIS A 55 10.86 22.38 37.10
CA HIS A 55 9.71 23.18 36.71
C HIS A 55 9.23 22.81 35.31
N ARG A 56 7.98 23.14 35.00
CA ARG A 56 7.37 22.88 33.68
C ARG A 56 7.90 23.89 32.66
N ALA A 57 8.20 23.43 31.44
CA ALA A 57 8.68 24.25 30.34
C ALA A 57 8.07 23.79 29.01
N PHE A 58 8.34 24.53 27.93
CA PHE A 58 8.03 24.12 26.57
C PHE A 58 9.11 24.52 25.56
N SER A 59 9.17 23.75 24.48
CA SER A 59 10.00 23.94 23.31
C SER A 59 9.15 23.88 22.05
N VAL A 60 9.03 25.01 21.35
CA VAL A 60 8.32 25.11 20.06
C VAL A 60 9.24 24.78 18.89
N PHE A 61 8.75 23.98 17.95
CA PHE A 61 9.36 23.71 16.64
C PHE A 61 8.37 24.10 15.54
N LEU A 62 8.60 25.25 14.90
CA LEU A 62 7.78 25.76 13.81
C LEU A 62 8.41 25.43 12.47
N PHE A 63 7.67 24.69 11.65
CA PHE A 63 7.94 24.46 10.25
C PHE A 63 7.05 25.37 9.40
N ASN A 64 7.67 26.15 8.51
CA ASN A 64 6.94 27.01 7.58
C ASN A 64 6.28 26.20 6.45
N ASP A 65 5.62 26.89 5.53
CA ASP A 65 5.01 26.35 4.31
C ASP A 65 6.03 25.82 3.28
N GLU A 66 7.32 26.11 3.47
CA GLU A 66 8.44 25.54 2.70
C GLU A 66 9.10 24.34 3.39
N ASN A 67 8.50 23.78 4.44
CA ASN A 67 9.05 22.68 5.25
C ASN A 67 10.42 22.97 5.89
N LYS A 68 10.72 24.25 6.14
CA LYS A 68 11.93 24.68 6.87
C LYS A 68 11.60 24.97 8.33
N LEU A 69 12.48 24.51 9.22
CA LEU A 69 12.42 24.78 10.65
C LEU A 69 12.92 26.20 10.94
N LEU A 70 12.15 26.97 11.72
CA LEU A 70 12.58 28.26 12.25
C LEU A 70 13.45 28.07 13.49
N LEU A 71 14.72 28.44 13.38
CA LEU A 71 15.66 28.54 14.50
C LEU A 71 15.77 29.96 15.00
N GLN A 72 15.99 30.12 16.30
CA GLN A 72 16.39 31.40 16.91
C GLN A 72 17.83 31.33 17.41
N LYS A 73 18.59 32.41 17.24
CA LYS A 73 19.84 32.64 17.97
C LYS A 73 19.52 33.49 19.19
N ARG A 74 19.78 32.95 20.38
CA ARG A 74 19.51 33.62 21.66
C ARG A 74 20.31 34.92 21.75
N SER A 75 19.70 35.99 22.25
CA SER A 75 20.40 37.26 22.51
C SER A 75 21.54 37.05 23.52
N LEU A 76 22.55 37.91 23.45
CA LEU A 76 23.61 37.96 24.46
C LEU A 76 23.11 38.47 25.82
N ASN A 77 21.92 39.09 25.86
CA ASN A 77 21.28 39.57 27.08
C ASN A 77 20.62 38.45 27.91
N LYS A 78 20.55 37.22 27.38
CA LYS A 78 19.95 36.07 28.08
C LYS A 78 20.84 35.61 29.23
N VAL A 79 20.25 35.37 30.39
CA VAL A 79 20.95 34.87 31.58
C VAL A 79 21.47 33.46 31.35
N THR A 80 20.63 32.54 30.87
CA THR A 80 21.03 31.16 30.53
C THR A 80 21.37 31.04 29.05
N PHE A 81 22.48 30.37 28.75
CA PHE A 81 22.93 30.03 27.39
C PHE A 81 22.83 31.21 26.38
N PRO A 82 23.50 32.35 26.61
CA PRO A 82 23.51 33.47 25.67
C PRO A 82 24.21 33.12 24.36
N GLY A 83 23.70 33.65 23.23
CA GLY A 83 24.38 33.58 21.93
C GLY A 83 24.36 32.23 21.20
N VAL A 84 23.71 31.20 21.74
CA VAL A 84 23.57 29.89 21.07
C VAL A 84 22.32 29.82 20.19
N TRP A 85 22.37 29.00 19.14
CA TRP A 85 21.21 28.61 18.34
C TRP A 85 20.30 27.65 19.12
N SER A 86 19.00 27.74 18.88
CA SER A 86 17.99 26.89 19.50
C SER A 86 16.78 26.73 18.59
N ASN A 87 15.79 25.93 19.01
CA ASN A 87 14.50 25.82 18.34
C ASN A 87 13.72 27.14 18.39
N THR A 88 12.53 27.14 17.79
CA THR A 88 11.78 28.36 17.47
C THR A 88 11.50 29.26 18.67
N CYS A 89 11.11 28.69 19.81
CA CYS A 89 10.86 29.44 21.05
C CYS A 89 10.90 28.45 22.22
N CYS A 90 11.57 28.82 23.31
CA CYS A 90 11.63 28.01 24.54
C CYS A 90 11.34 28.90 25.74
N SER A 91 10.41 28.50 26.60
CA SER A 91 10.08 29.25 27.80
C SER A 91 9.20 28.43 28.75
N HIS A 92 8.48 29.12 29.64
CA HIS A 92 7.76 28.54 30.76
C HIS A 92 6.30 28.97 30.75
N PRO A 93 5.36 28.06 31.06
CA PRO A 93 4.04 28.47 31.51
C PRO A 93 4.15 29.17 32.87
N LEU A 94 3.39 30.25 33.03
CA LEU A 94 3.31 30.98 34.28
C LEU A 94 2.35 30.28 35.25
N TYR A 95 2.67 30.38 36.54
CA TYR A 95 1.78 29.94 37.61
C TYR A 95 0.63 30.96 37.78
N ASN A 96 -0.37 30.89 36.91
CA ASN A 96 -1.57 31.72 36.94
C ASN A 96 -2.78 30.96 36.37
N ASP A 97 -3.98 31.50 36.58
CA ASP A 97 -5.24 30.85 36.20
C ASP A 97 -5.35 30.52 34.70
N SER A 98 -4.66 31.28 33.84
CA SER A 98 -4.63 30.98 32.40
C SER A 98 -3.71 29.79 32.09
N GLU A 99 -2.45 29.84 32.48
CA GLU A 99 -1.40 28.95 31.98
C GLU A 99 -1.22 27.67 32.80
N ILE A 100 -1.88 27.57 33.96
CA ILE A 100 -1.92 26.35 34.77
C ILE A 100 -2.89 25.28 34.22
N LYS A 101 -3.75 25.63 33.25
CA LYS A 101 -4.80 24.74 32.73
C LYS A 101 -4.21 23.52 32.02
N GLU A 102 -4.41 22.33 32.60
CA GLU A 102 -3.86 21.08 32.05
C GLU A 102 -4.75 20.40 31.02
N LYS A 103 -6.07 20.63 31.08
CA LYS A 103 -7.02 20.05 30.12
C LYS A 103 -6.62 20.41 28.68
N ASP A 104 -6.48 19.38 27.84
CA ASP A 104 -6.07 19.48 26.43
C ASP A 104 -4.71 20.21 26.22
N ASN A 105 -3.88 20.25 27.27
CA ASN A 105 -2.63 21.01 27.33
C ASN A 105 -2.84 22.51 27.01
N LYS A 106 -3.97 23.09 27.40
CA LYS A 106 -4.32 24.47 27.03
C LYS A 106 -3.33 25.51 27.57
N GLY A 107 -2.92 25.35 28.83
CA GLY A 107 -2.04 26.28 29.52
C GLY A 107 -0.67 26.43 28.85
N ILE A 108 -0.05 25.30 28.47
CA ILE A 108 1.25 25.31 27.78
C ILE A 108 1.16 25.92 26.39
N LYS A 109 0.05 25.70 25.67
CA LYS A 109 -0.20 26.28 24.34
C LYS A 109 -0.39 27.79 24.43
N MET A 110 -1.14 28.29 25.42
CA MET A 110 -1.28 29.72 25.67
C MET A 110 0.07 30.37 26.02
N ALA A 111 0.87 29.72 26.86
CA ALA A 111 2.22 30.18 27.19
C ALA A 111 3.12 30.27 25.94
N ALA A 112 3.05 29.26 25.05
CA ALA A 112 3.76 29.26 23.79
C ALA A 112 3.32 30.40 22.87
N CYS A 113 2.00 30.63 22.70
CA CYS A 113 1.49 31.77 21.93
C CYS A 113 2.00 33.10 22.48
N ARG A 114 1.93 33.30 23.80
CA ARG A 114 2.42 34.52 24.46
C ARG A 114 3.91 34.74 24.18
N ARG A 115 4.74 33.72 24.38
CA ARG A 115 6.21 33.84 24.24
C ARG A 115 6.65 33.96 22.80
N MET A 116 6.01 33.27 21.86
CA MET A 116 6.25 33.50 20.43
C MET A 116 5.89 34.94 20.02
N GLY A 117 4.81 35.50 20.56
CA GLY A 117 4.47 36.91 20.40
C GLY A 117 5.55 37.85 20.99
N GLN A 118 5.99 37.59 22.21
CA GLN A 118 6.98 38.43 22.91
C GLN A 118 8.40 38.36 22.32
N GLU A 119 8.87 37.18 21.89
CA GLU A 119 10.22 36.97 21.39
C GLU A 119 10.34 37.23 19.88
N LEU A 120 9.36 36.74 19.11
CA LEU A 120 9.41 36.74 17.65
C LEU A 120 8.40 37.71 17.02
N GLY A 121 7.48 38.29 17.78
CA GLY A 121 6.38 39.09 17.23
C GLY A 121 5.29 38.25 16.55
N LEU A 122 5.31 36.93 16.72
CA LEU A 122 4.35 36.00 16.13
C LEU A 122 3.09 35.90 16.99
N TRP A 123 2.26 36.93 16.93
CA TRP A 123 0.96 36.98 17.62
C TRP A 123 -0.11 36.20 16.84
N ASN A 124 -1.15 35.74 17.56
CA ASN A 124 -2.36 35.14 16.99
C ASN A 124 -2.16 33.78 16.27
N ILE A 125 -1.22 32.95 16.73
CA ILE A 125 -1.20 31.53 16.33
C ILE A 125 -2.31 30.80 17.10
N PRO A 126 -3.28 30.16 16.42
CA PRO A 126 -4.34 29.42 17.09
C PRO A 126 -3.80 28.24 17.91
N GLU A 127 -4.32 28.05 19.13
CA GLU A 127 -3.87 27.00 20.07
C GLU A 127 -4.09 25.57 19.54
N ASP A 128 -5.11 25.37 18.70
CA ASP A 128 -5.44 24.10 18.06
C ASP A 128 -4.39 23.66 17.03
N LYS A 129 -3.58 24.59 16.51
CA LYS A 129 -2.45 24.26 15.61
C LYS A 129 -1.25 23.65 16.32
N PHE A 130 -1.12 23.82 17.63
CA PHE A 130 0.01 23.25 18.39
C PHE A 130 -0.22 21.75 18.62
N GLU A 131 0.61 20.94 17.97
CA GLU A 131 0.70 19.50 18.19
C GLU A 131 1.65 19.23 19.36
N VAL A 132 1.19 18.53 20.41
CA VAL A 132 2.06 18.14 21.53
C VAL A 132 2.75 16.82 21.18
N ALA A 133 4.02 16.87 20.78
CA ALA A 133 4.78 15.68 20.36
C ALA A 133 5.25 14.81 21.54
N GLY A 134 5.39 15.39 22.73
CA GLY A 134 5.81 14.67 23.92
C GLY A 134 6.27 15.58 25.06
N ARG A 135 6.67 14.95 26.17
CA ARG A 135 7.22 15.61 27.37
C ARG A 135 8.59 15.00 27.69
N PHE A 136 9.57 15.84 27.95
CA PHE A 136 10.97 15.46 28.07
C PHE A 136 11.55 16.02 29.36
N LEU A 137 11.95 15.13 30.26
CA LEU A 137 12.67 15.52 31.47
C LEU A 137 14.16 15.66 31.14
N TYR A 138 14.74 16.84 31.34
CA TYR A 138 16.17 17.03 31.12
C TYR A 138 16.78 18.01 32.13
N LYS A 139 18.11 17.92 32.30
CA LYS A 139 18.90 18.83 33.13
C LYS A 139 20.15 19.30 32.38
N ALA A 140 20.34 20.60 32.26
CA ALA A 140 21.49 21.21 31.58
C ALA A 140 22.14 22.25 32.49
N VAL A 141 23.39 22.02 32.88
CA VAL A 141 24.14 22.98 33.71
C VAL A 141 24.90 23.93 32.80
N MET A 142 24.78 25.24 33.02
CA MET A 142 25.55 26.25 32.28
C MET A 142 26.88 26.52 32.98
N ASP A 143 26.82 26.84 34.27
CA ASP A 143 27.95 27.12 35.15
C ASP A 143 27.60 26.77 36.62
N ASP A 144 28.42 27.20 37.57
CA ASP A 144 28.23 26.93 39.00
C ASP A 144 27.02 27.67 39.61
N VAL A 145 26.42 28.61 38.87
CA VAL A 145 25.28 29.42 39.32
C VAL A 145 24.01 29.06 38.57
N TRP A 146 24.08 28.87 37.26
CA TRP A 146 22.93 28.81 36.38
C TRP A 146 22.79 27.49 35.62
N GLY A 147 21.55 27.13 35.30
CA GLY A 147 21.22 26.01 34.43
C GLY A 147 19.72 25.84 34.26
N GLU A 148 19.34 24.72 33.68
CA GLU A 148 17.96 24.31 33.38
C GLU A 148 17.70 22.94 34.01
N PHE A 149 16.56 22.78 34.67
CA PHE A 149 16.03 21.49 35.08
C PHE A 149 14.52 21.47 34.82
N GLU A 150 14.14 20.88 33.71
CA GLU A 150 12.82 21.10 33.12
C GLU A 150 12.11 19.81 32.77
N LEU A 151 10.80 19.81 32.95
CA LEU A 151 9.90 18.91 32.25
C LEU A 151 9.34 19.66 31.04
N ASP A 152 9.94 19.42 29.88
CA ASP A 152 9.78 20.21 28.66
C ASP A 152 8.74 19.60 27.71
N TYR A 153 7.70 20.36 27.40
CA TYR A 153 6.70 20.03 26.40
C TYR A 153 7.19 20.40 25.00
N SER A 154 7.38 19.42 24.13
CA SER A 154 7.65 19.69 22.71
C SER A 154 6.37 20.00 21.96
N LEU A 155 6.28 21.21 21.43
CA LEU A 155 5.14 21.71 20.68
C LEU A 155 5.54 21.89 19.21
N ILE A 156 4.84 21.21 18.30
CA ILE A 156 5.13 21.26 16.87
C ILE A 156 4.07 22.10 16.17
N LEU A 157 4.53 23.02 15.34
CA LEU A 157 3.71 23.82 14.43
C LEU A 157 4.15 23.50 13.00
N ARG A 158 3.19 23.22 12.11
CA ARG A 158 3.47 22.86 10.71
C ARG A 158 2.71 23.76 9.77
N ASN A 159 3.28 24.00 8.59
CA ASN A 159 2.66 24.79 7.52
C ASN A 159 2.20 26.18 8.02
N ILE A 160 3.04 26.86 8.83
CA ILE A 160 2.76 28.21 9.30
C ILE A 160 3.43 29.22 8.37
N ASN A 161 2.62 29.93 7.58
CA ASN A 161 3.11 31.05 6.80
C ASN A 161 3.37 32.26 7.72
N ILE A 162 4.64 32.63 7.84
CA ILE A 162 5.11 33.73 8.68
C ILE A 162 5.83 34.84 7.89
N SER A 163 5.80 34.77 6.57
CA SER A 163 6.35 35.81 5.69
C SER A 163 5.70 37.16 6.03
N ASN A 164 6.53 38.12 6.45
CA ASN A 164 6.16 39.49 6.89
C ASN A 164 5.43 39.63 8.24
N LYS A 165 5.36 38.59 9.09
CA LYS A 165 4.61 38.64 10.36
C LYS A 165 5.44 38.65 11.64
N TYR A 166 6.78 38.65 11.56
CA TYR A 166 7.64 38.60 12.74
C TYR A 166 8.37 39.92 12.98
N LYS A 167 8.48 40.32 14.25
CA LYS A 167 9.26 41.45 14.73
C LYS A 167 10.05 40.99 15.95
N LEU A 168 11.34 40.74 15.75
CA LEU A 168 12.20 40.20 16.80
C LEU A 168 12.36 41.19 17.94
N ASN A 169 12.18 40.70 19.17
CA ASN A 169 12.66 41.39 20.35
C ASN A 169 14.16 41.13 20.52
N ARG A 170 15.00 42.14 20.28
CA ARG A 170 16.47 42.00 20.28
C ARG A 170 17.06 41.73 21.67
N ASP A 171 16.31 41.99 22.74
CA ASP A 171 16.71 41.60 24.09
C ASP A 171 16.59 40.08 24.32
N GLU A 172 15.77 39.41 23.51
CA GLU A 172 15.51 37.96 23.62
C GLU A 172 16.20 37.18 22.49
N VAL A 173 16.13 37.70 21.26
CA VAL A 173 16.54 37.01 20.03
C VAL A 173 17.50 37.89 19.22
N ASP A 174 18.72 37.40 19.00
CA ASP A 174 19.71 38.07 18.16
C ASP A 174 19.30 37.97 16.69
N LYS A 175 19.01 36.78 16.17
CA LYS A 175 18.56 36.57 14.79
C LYS A 175 17.78 35.28 14.65
N VAL A 176 17.14 35.10 13.51
CA VAL A 176 16.43 33.87 13.14
C VAL A 176 16.94 33.31 11.81
N MET A 177 16.75 32.02 11.60
CA MET A 177 17.09 31.35 10.35
C MET A 177 16.10 30.23 10.06
N PHE A 178 15.66 30.12 8.81
CA PHE A 178 14.92 28.95 8.32
C PHE A 178 15.91 27.96 7.73
N VAL A 179 15.81 26.70 8.17
CA VAL A 179 16.69 25.64 7.69
C VAL A 179 15.90 24.40 7.32
N ASN A 180 16.28 23.76 6.23
CA ASN A 180 15.91 22.36 5.99
C ASN A 180 16.81 21.42 6.82
N PHE A 181 16.51 20.12 6.81
CA PHE A 181 17.27 19.16 7.62
C PHE A 181 18.75 19.10 7.26
N ILE A 182 19.10 19.22 5.97
CA ILE A 182 20.49 19.18 5.49
C ILE A 182 21.26 20.42 5.95
N GLU A 183 20.67 21.60 5.78
CA GLU A 183 21.23 22.88 6.25
C GLU A 183 21.48 22.85 7.76
N LEU A 184 20.52 22.32 8.53
CA LEU A 184 20.67 22.14 9.97
C LEU A 184 21.86 21.24 10.33
N GLN A 185 22.00 20.09 9.67
CA GLN A 185 23.14 19.20 9.93
C GLN A 185 24.47 19.86 9.55
N ASN A 186 24.50 20.62 8.46
CA ASN A 186 25.69 21.38 8.04
C ASN A 186 26.08 22.44 9.09
N MET A 187 25.10 23.17 9.66
CA MET A 187 25.37 24.11 10.75
C MET A 187 26.00 23.41 11.96
N ILE A 188 25.42 22.27 12.38
CA ILE A 188 25.94 21.50 13.51
C ILE A 188 27.37 21.00 13.24
N GLN A 189 27.63 20.49 12.02
CA GLN A 189 28.95 20.00 11.63
C GLN A 189 30.00 21.13 11.51
N SER A 190 29.58 22.32 11.11
CA SER A 190 30.45 23.50 11.00
C SER A 190 30.93 24.08 12.34
N GLY A 191 30.38 23.58 13.46
CA GLY A 191 30.76 24.01 14.81
C GLY A 191 29.94 25.16 15.39
N GLU A 192 28.81 25.52 14.76
CA GLU A 192 27.85 26.45 15.36
C GLU A 192 27.37 25.92 16.72
N LYS A 193 27.21 26.82 17.69
CA LYS A 193 26.84 26.43 19.06
C LYS A 193 25.33 26.38 19.19
N PHE A 194 24.82 25.23 19.62
CA PHE A 194 23.41 25.02 19.90
C PHE A 194 23.17 24.83 21.41
N SER A 195 21.96 25.18 21.86
CA SER A 195 21.50 24.91 23.22
C SER A 195 21.51 23.41 23.52
N PRO A 196 21.80 23.00 24.77
CA PRO A 196 21.88 21.57 25.14
C PRO A 196 20.61 20.77 24.82
N TRP A 197 19.42 21.32 25.09
CA TRP A 197 18.14 20.66 24.83
C TRP A 197 17.90 20.42 23.34
N PHE A 198 18.17 21.42 22.48
CA PHE A 198 18.10 21.25 21.03
C PHE A 198 18.99 20.10 20.53
N MET A 199 20.21 20.00 21.07
CA MET A 199 21.12 18.92 20.73
C MET A 199 20.64 17.56 21.25
N LEU A 200 19.91 17.51 22.36
CA LEU A 200 19.23 16.28 22.81
C LEU A 200 18.16 15.86 21.80
N PHE A 201 17.28 16.77 21.38
CA PHE A 201 16.27 16.48 20.37
C PHE A 201 16.89 15.98 19.05
N ASN A 202 17.97 16.61 18.59
CA ASN A 202 18.67 16.20 17.37
C ASN A 202 19.33 14.81 17.53
N ARG A 203 20.09 14.59 18.61
CA ARG A 203 20.82 13.33 18.84
C ARG A 203 19.89 12.13 19.01
N HIS A 204 18.74 12.33 19.65
CA HIS A 204 17.74 11.27 19.82
C HIS A 204 16.83 11.07 18.60
N GLY A 205 17.07 11.79 17.51
CA GLY A 205 16.37 11.59 16.23
C GLY A 205 15.00 12.24 16.14
N PHE A 206 14.55 12.99 17.15
CA PHE A 206 13.25 13.66 17.13
C PHE A 206 13.17 14.70 16.01
N ILE A 207 14.22 15.51 15.84
CA ILE A 207 14.26 16.51 14.77
C ILE A 207 14.16 15.85 13.39
N LYS A 208 14.92 14.78 13.16
CA LYS A 208 14.87 14.02 11.91
C LYS A 208 13.46 13.50 11.64
N LYS A 209 12.86 12.84 12.62
CA LYS A 209 11.48 12.32 12.53
C LYS A 209 10.49 13.44 12.18
N TRP A 210 10.55 14.58 12.86
CA TRP A 210 9.63 15.68 12.60
C TRP A 210 9.78 16.30 11.21
N PHE A 211 10.98 16.31 10.62
CA PHE A 211 11.18 16.67 9.21
C PHE A 211 10.59 15.61 8.27
N GLU A 212 10.78 14.32 8.53
CA GLU A 212 10.23 13.22 7.73
C GLU A 212 8.69 13.24 7.71
N ASP A 213 8.05 13.55 8.84
CA ASP A 213 6.59 13.66 8.96
C ASP A 213 6.00 14.74 8.04
N LEU A 214 6.76 15.78 7.69
CA LEU A 214 6.31 16.82 6.75
C LEU A 214 6.09 16.26 5.34
N THR A 215 6.88 15.26 4.95
CA THR A 215 6.80 14.64 3.62
C THR A 215 5.70 13.58 3.52
N MET A 216 5.40 12.90 4.63
CA MET A 216 4.40 11.82 4.66
C MET A 216 2.95 12.30 4.53
N HIS A 217 2.70 13.60 4.71
CA HIS A 217 1.36 14.18 4.60
C HIS A 217 1.07 14.82 3.25
N ASN A 218 1.96 14.69 2.26
CA ASN A 218 1.65 15.17 0.91
C ASN A 218 0.53 14.33 0.28
N ILE A 219 -0.43 15.01 -0.36
CA ILE A 219 -1.57 14.38 -1.04
C ILE A 219 -1.13 13.33 -2.06
N TRP A 220 0.03 13.54 -2.69
CA TRP A 220 0.65 12.61 -3.62
C TRP A 220 1.09 11.31 -2.97
N ALA A 221 1.65 11.37 -1.76
CA ALA A 221 2.03 10.17 -1.02
C ALA A 221 0.79 9.35 -0.62
N ARG A 222 -0.29 10.02 -0.20
CA ARG A 222 -1.56 9.36 0.10
C ARG A 222 -2.17 8.72 -1.14
N PHE A 223 -2.19 9.43 -2.27
CA PHE A 223 -2.70 8.90 -3.54
C PHE A 223 -1.90 7.69 -4.01
N ASN A 224 -0.56 7.77 -3.97
CA ASN A 224 0.32 6.67 -4.31
C ASN A 224 0.06 5.43 -3.45
N ASN A 225 -0.13 5.61 -2.13
CA ASN A 225 -0.42 4.50 -1.22
C ASN A 225 -1.76 3.83 -1.53
N VAL A 226 -2.81 4.61 -1.80
CA VAL A 226 -4.12 4.07 -2.19
C VAL A 226 -4.03 3.31 -3.51
N LEU A 227 -3.33 3.88 -4.50
CA LEU A 227 -3.14 3.24 -5.80
C LEU A 227 -2.36 1.91 -5.67
N ALA A 228 -1.23 1.92 -4.96
CA ALA A 228 -0.41 0.73 -4.76
C ALA A 228 -1.17 -0.40 -4.04
N PHE A 229 -1.94 -0.05 -3.00
CA PHE A 229 -2.79 -1.01 -2.30
C PHE A 229 -3.87 -1.58 -3.22
N THR A 230 -4.56 -0.73 -3.98
CA THR A 230 -5.61 -1.14 -4.93
C THR A 230 -5.05 -2.10 -5.98
N LEU A 231 -3.88 -1.78 -6.55
CA LEU A 231 -3.21 -2.64 -7.53
C LEU A 231 -2.82 -3.99 -6.94
N THR A 232 -2.39 -4.03 -5.67
CA THR A 232 -2.04 -5.27 -4.99
C THR A 232 -3.26 -6.15 -4.76
N VAL A 233 -4.37 -5.56 -4.31
CA VAL A 233 -5.64 -6.29 -4.13
C VAL A 233 -6.16 -6.83 -5.45
N LEU A 234 -6.10 -6.04 -6.54
CA LEU A 234 -6.48 -6.48 -7.87
C LEU A 234 -5.58 -7.62 -8.38
N ALA A 235 -4.26 -7.51 -8.21
CA ALA A 235 -3.33 -8.56 -8.60
C ALA A 235 -3.60 -9.88 -7.84
N ALA A 236 -3.82 -9.80 -6.53
CA ALA A 236 -4.16 -10.96 -5.72
C ALA A 236 -5.50 -11.58 -6.15
N SER A 237 -6.52 -10.76 -6.43
CA SER A 237 -7.84 -11.22 -6.88
C SER A 237 -7.75 -11.92 -8.23
N THR A 238 -7.03 -11.35 -9.20
CA THR A 238 -6.79 -11.96 -10.51
C THR A 238 -6.03 -13.27 -10.39
N PHE A 239 -5.03 -13.35 -9.51
CA PHE A 239 -4.29 -14.57 -9.26
C PHE A 239 -5.18 -15.67 -8.64
N LEU A 240 -6.02 -15.33 -7.66
CA LEU A 240 -6.97 -16.27 -7.07
C LEU A 240 -8.01 -16.75 -8.10
N ALA A 241 -8.51 -15.85 -8.95
CA ALA A 241 -9.37 -16.22 -10.07
C ALA A 241 -8.64 -17.22 -10.98
N PHE A 242 -7.41 -16.93 -11.41
CA PHE A 242 -6.60 -17.84 -12.22
C PHE A 242 -6.39 -19.22 -11.58
N VAL A 243 -6.11 -19.30 -10.27
CA VAL A 243 -5.97 -20.58 -9.58
C VAL A 243 -7.31 -21.34 -9.57
N SER A 244 -8.44 -20.64 -9.36
CA SER A 244 -9.76 -21.28 -9.33
C SER A 244 -10.13 -21.97 -10.65
N SER A 245 -9.66 -21.46 -11.80
CA SER A 245 -9.95 -22.07 -13.10
C SER A 245 -9.33 -23.47 -13.28
N HIS A 246 -8.34 -23.83 -12.46
CA HIS A 246 -7.70 -25.15 -12.50
C HIS A 246 -8.42 -26.19 -11.63
N ILE A 247 -9.30 -25.76 -10.73
CA ILE A 247 -10.00 -26.63 -9.76
C ILE A 247 -11.36 -27.10 -10.31
N LEU A 248 -11.94 -26.35 -11.25
CA LEU A 248 -13.27 -26.62 -11.79
C LEU A 248 -13.29 -27.82 -12.74
N ALA A 249 -14.42 -28.52 -12.79
CA ALA A 249 -14.60 -29.70 -13.63
C ALA A 249 -14.43 -29.34 -15.11
N LYS A 250 -13.64 -30.15 -15.83
CA LYS A 250 -13.30 -29.92 -17.24
C LYS A 250 -13.97 -30.89 -18.21
N SER A 251 -14.62 -31.93 -17.68
CA SER A 251 -15.21 -33.03 -18.46
C SER A 251 -16.55 -33.47 -17.90
N THR A 252 -17.52 -33.62 -18.80
CA THR A 252 -18.89 -34.07 -18.54
C THR A 252 -19.18 -35.37 -19.29
N VAL A 253 -20.29 -36.03 -18.98
CA VAL A 253 -20.74 -37.25 -19.66
C VAL A 253 -21.52 -36.87 -20.92
N ALA A 254 -21.22 -37.53 -22.04
CA ALA A 254 -21.98 -37.39 -23.28
C ALA A 254 -22.60 -38.74 -23.66
N THR A 255 -23.87 -38.69 -24.06
CA THR A 255 -24.58 -39.83 -24.62
C THR A 255 -24.58 -39.72 -26.13
N LEU A 256 -24.02 -40.73 -26.79
CA LEU A 256 -23.88 -40.78 -28.23
C LEU A 256 -24.60 -42.02 -28.77
N ASN A 257 -25.23 -41.88 -29.92
CA ASN A 257 -25.85 -42.98 -30.64
C ASN A 257 -25.70 -42.82 -32.15
N ALA A 258 -25.57 -43.92 -32.87
CA ALA A 258 -25.56 -43.96 -34.32
C ALA A 258 -26.62 -44.93 -34.82
N ARG A 259 -27.51 -44.44 -35.69
CA ARG A 259 -28.61 -45.20 -36.28
C ARG A 259 -28.47 -45.22 -37.80
N ASN A 260 -29.20 -46.16 -38.44
CA ASN A 260 -29.30 -46.26 -39.90
C ASN A 260 -27.93 -46.26 -40.64
N VAL A 261 -26.96 -46.96 -40.06
CA VAL A 261 -25.59 -47.05 -40.59
C VAL A 261 -25.60 -47.81 -41.92
N ARG A 262 -25.29 -47.09 -43.00
CA ARG A 262 -25.27 -47.58 -44.38
C ARG A 262 -23.90 -47.30 -44.98
N VAL A 263 -23.32 -48.30 -45.64
CA VAL A 263 -22.03 -48.16 -46.32
C VAL A 263 -22.25 -48.33 -47.81
N LYS A 264 -21.64 -47.47 -48.61
CA LYS A 264 -21.62 -47.56 -50.07
C LYS A 264 -20.20 -47.55 -50.57
N ASN A 265 -19.92 -48.41 -51.54
CA ASN A 265 -18.66 -48.40 -52.25
C ASN A 265 -18.77 -47.41 -53.42
N ILE A 266 -17.91 -46.40 -53.44
CA ILE A 266 -17.92 -45.31 -54.43
C ILE A 266 -16.61 -45.37 -55.23
N PRO A 267 -16.65 -45.27 -56.57
CA PRO A 267 -15.44 -45.24 -57.38
C PRO A 267 -14.57 -44.04 -56.99
N SER A 268 -13.25 -44.26 -56.89
CA SER A 268 -12.32 -43.18 -56.63
C SER A 268 -12.30 -42.17 -57.77
N ARG A 269 -12.06 -40.90 -57.43
CA ARG A 269 -11.92 -39.80 -58.40
C ARG A 269 -10.58 -39.85 -59.15
N ILE A 270 -9.61 -40.64 -58.68
CA ILE A 270 -8.28 -40.77 -59.30
C ILE A 270 -8.24 -42.06 -60.12
N PRO A 271 -8.03 -42.00 -61.44
CA PRO A 271 -7.92 -43.18 -62.28
C PRO A 271 -6.83 -44.14 -61.78
N GLY A 272 -7.16 -45.43 -61.67
CA GLY A 272 -6.23 -46.49 -61.23
C GLY A 272 -6.09 -46.66 -59.72
N THR A 273 -6.84 -45.90 -58.91
CA THR A 273 -6.90 -46.09 -57.44
C THR A 273 -8.13 -46.92 -57.03
N PRO A 274 -8.06 -47.68 -55.92
CA PRO A 274 -9.18 -48.50 -55.44
C PRO A 274 -10.40 -47.64 -55.07
N ASN A 275 -11.58 -48.24 -55.08
CA ASN A 275 -12.81 -47.59 -54.63
C ASN A 275 -12.76 -47.24 -53.15
N ASN A 276 -13.54 -46.24 -52.76
CA ASN A 276 -13.63 -45.74 -51.39
C ASN A 276 -14.96 -46.15 -50.75
N ASP A 277 -14.91 -46.48 -49.46
CA ASP A 277 -16.11 -46.70 -48.66
C ASP A 277 -16.61 -45.36 -48.15
N PHE A 278 -17.88 -45.11 -48.41
CA PHE A 278 -18.61 -43.96 -47.88
C PHE A 278 -19.65 -44.46 -46.87
N ALA A 279 -19.50 -44.06 -45.63
CA ALA A 279 -20.43 -44.38 -44.57
C ALA A 279 -21.39 -43.22 -44.31
N HIS A 280 -22.66 -43.57 -44.23
CA HIS A 280 -23.75 -42.67 -43.92
C HIS A 280 -24.46 -43.20 -42.67
N MET A 281 -24.76 -42.31 -41.73
CA MET A 281 -25.41 -42.65 -40.46
C MET A 281 -26.17 -41.44 -39.95
N GLU A 282 -27.14 -41.69 -39.09
CA GLU A 282 -27.87 -40.68 -38.33
C GLU A 282 -27.32 -40.68 -36.90
N LEU A 283 -27.00 -39.50 -36.39
CA LEU A 283 -26.31 -39.31 -35.12
C LEU A 283 -27.27 -38.69 -34.10
N ASP A 284 -27.21 -39.18 -32.87
CA ASP A 284 -27.81 -38.52 -31.72
C ASP A 284 -26.70 -38.08 -30.77
N ILE A 285 -26.69 -36.79 -30.42
CA ILE A 285 -25.69 -36.18 -29.54
C ILE A 285 -26.42 -35.52 -28.38
N GLU A 286 -26.15 -35.99 -27.16
CA GLU A 286 -26.71 -35.42 -25.94
C GLU A 286 -25.60 -35.17 -24.91
N VAL A 287 -25.39 -33.91 -24.55
CA VAL A 287 -24.39 -33.50 -23.55
C VAL A 287 -24.80 -32.22 -22.83
N ASP A 288 -24.61 -32.18 -21.52
CA ASP A 288 -24.75 -30.97 -20.71
C ASP A 288 -23.37 -30.41 -20.37
N LEU A 289 -23.03 -29.28 -21.01
CA LEU A 289 -21.77 -28.55 -20.87
C LEU A 289 -21.85 -27.44 -19.81
N SER A 290 -22.96 -27.31 -19.07
CA SER A 290 -23.15 -26.24 -18.07
C SER A 290 -22.00 -26.18 -17.08
N ASP A 291 -21.57 -27.33 -16.57
CA ASP A 291 -20.50 -27.44 -15.58
C ASP A 291 -19.10 -27.18 -16.18
N VAL A 292 -18.96 -27.21 -17.50
CA VAL A 292 -17.71 -26.87 -18.20
C VAL A 292 -17.54 -25.35 -18.29
N PHE A 293 -18.63 -24.60 -18.37
CA PHE A 293 -18.59 -23.13 -18.41
C PHE A 293 -18.34 -22.52 -17.02
N ASN A 294 -17.10 -22.11 -16.79
CA ASN A 294 -16.73 -21.29 -15.63
C ASN A 294 -16.56 -19.80 -15.99
N TRP A 295 -16.17 -18.98 -15.01
CA TRP A 295 -15.98 -17.54 -15.19
C TRP A 295 -14.99 -17.20 -16.32
N ASN A 296 -14.01 -18.07 -16.59
CA ASN A 296 -12.97 -17.86 -17.58
C ASN A 296 -13.28 -18.50 -18.94
N VAL A 297 -14.32 -19.32 -19.08
CA VAL A 297 -14.66 -19.94 -20.38
C VAL A 297 -15.50 -18.97 -21.20
N LYS A 298 -14.99 -18.58 -22.37
CA LYS A 298 -15.68 -17.68 -23.30
C LYS A 298 -16.59 -18.48 -24.22
N GLU A 299 -16.04 -19.51 -24.84
CA GLU A 299 -16.70 -20.35 -25.84
C GLU A 299 -16.06 -21.74 -25.85
N LEU A 300 -16.81 -22.73 -26.32
CA LEU A 300 -16.36 -24.10 -26.54
C LEU A 300 -16.49 -24.41 -28.03
N PHE A 301 -15.43 -24.95 -28.62
CA PHE A 301 -15.52 -25.56 -29.95
C PHE A 301 -15.72 -27.06 -29.79
N VAL A 302 -16.95 -27.54 -29.96
CA VAL A 302 -17.36 -28.92 -29.72
C VAL A 302 -17.37 -29.67 -31.04
N TYR A 303 -16.84 -30.89 -31.07
CA TYR A 303 -16.81 -31.69 -32.29
C TYR A 303 -16.86 -33.19 -32.00
N LEU A 304 -17.56 -33.91 -32.87
CA LEU A 304 -17.71 -35.35 -32.83
C LEU A 304 -16.68 -36.01 -33.75
N VAL A 305 -15.93 -36.97 -33.22
CA VAL A 305 -14.95 -37.74 -34.00
C VAL A 305 -15.27 -39.23 -34.02
N ALA A 306 -15.00 -39.87 -35.15
CA ALA A 306 -14.93 -41.31 -35.29
C ALA A 306 -13.47 -41.77 -35.28
N ASP A 307 -13.10 -42.51 -34.24
CA ASP A 307 -11.77 -43.11 -34.09
C ASP A 307 -11.81 -44.59 -34.50
N TYR A 308 -10.91 -45.02 -35.38
CA TYR A 308 -10.83 -46.40 -35.83
C TYR A 308 -9.43 -46.82 -36.29
N LYS A 309 -9.19 -48.13 -36.39
CA LYS A 309 -7.88 -48.68 -36.76
C LYS A 309 -8.00 -49.51 -38.03
N THR A 310 -7.03 -49.38 -38.92
CA THR A 310 -6.96 -50.18 -40.15
C THR A 310 -5.69 -51.03 -40.14
N LYS A 311 -5.54 -51.96 -41.09
CA LYS A 311 -4.31 -52.75 -41.24
C LYS A 311 -3.08 -51.87 -41.54
N LYS A 312 -3.28 -50.72 -42.17
CA LYS A 312 -2.22 -49.78 -42.58
C LYS A 312 -1.93 -48.74 -41.50
N ASN A 313 -2.95 -48.24 -40.81
CA ASN A 313 -2.84 -47.15 -39.84
C ASN A 313 -3.30 -47.59 -38.46
N ALA A 314 -2.42 -47.46 -37.47
CA ALA A 314 -2.71 -47.80 -36.08
C ALA A 314 -3.75 -46.87 -35.41
N PHE A 315 -4.00 -45.70 -35.99
CA PHE A 315 -4.98 -44.72 -35.55
C PHE A 315 -5.45 -43.88 -36.75
N ASN A 316 -6.76 -43.83 -36.96
CA ASN A 316 -7.44 -42.93 -37.90
C ASN A 316 -8.52 -42.20 -37.12
N GLN A 317 -8.67 -40.91 -37.40
CA GLN A 317 -9.65 -40.05 -36.79
C GLN A 317 -10.30 -39.18 -37.86
N VAL A 318 -11.63 -39.15 -37.87
CA VAL A 318 -12.42 -38.34 -38.79
C VAL A 318 -13.42 -37.54 -37.98
N THR A 319 -13.39 -36.21 -38.10
CA THR A 319 -14.44 -35.35 -37.57
C THR A 319 -15.69 -35.54 -38.40
N LEU A 320 -16.83 -35.79 -37.76
CA LEU A 320 -18.11 -35.99 -38.41
C LEU A 320 -19.02 -34.77 -38.29
N TRP A 321 -18.84 -33.97 -37.24
CA TRP A 321 -19.70 -32.82 -36.93
C TRP A 321 -18.98 -31.87 -35.97
N ASP A 322 -19.25 -30.57 -36.06
CA ASP A 322 -18.79 -29.57 -35.11
C ASP A 322 -19.84 -28.48 -34.81
N GLN A 323 -19.66 -27.79 -33.69
CA GLN A 323 -20.45 -26.64 -33.29
C GLN A 323 -19.69 -25.75 -32.29
N VAL A 324 -19.82 -24.44 -32.46
CA VAL A 324 -19.41 -23.46 -31.43
C VAL A 324 -20.53 -23.27 -30.42
N VAL A 325 -20.22 -23.48 -29.14
CA VAL A 325 -21.13 -23.24 -28.02
C VAL A 325 -20.66 -22.00 -27.26
N LEU A 326 -21.53 -21.00 -27.14
CA LEU A 326 -21.27 -19.77 -26.41
C LEU A 326 -21.84 -19.86 -24.99
N ARG A 327 -21.23 -19.15 -24.04
CA ARG A 327 -21.74 -19.14 -22.65
C ARG A 327 -23.18 -18.61 -22.53
N SER A 328 -23.58 -17.70 -23.43
CA SER A 328 -24.93 -17.10 -23.44
C SER A 328 -26.02 -18.04 -23.97
N ASP A 329 -25.66 -19.10 -24.70
CA ASP A 329 -26.60 -19.87 -25.51
C ASP A 329 -26.34 -21.37 -25.39
N ARG A 330 -27.41 -22.14 -25.12
CA ARG A 330 -27.48 -23.61 -25.25
C ARG A 330 -26.25 -24.36 -24.73
N VAL A 331 -26.05 -24.28 -23.41
CA VAL A 331 -25.07 -25.12 -22.69
C VAL A 331 -25.42 -26.62 -22.71
N VAL A 332 -26.66 -26.97 -23.08
CA VAL A 332 -27.09 -28.34 -23.30
C VAL A 332 -27.28 -28.58 -24.80
N ILE A 333 -26.57 -29.55 -25.35
CA ILE A 333 -26.73 -30.04 -26.72
C ILE A 333 -27.62 -31.28 -26.66
N ASN A 334 -28.70 -31.30 -27.44
CA ASN A 334 -29.59 -32.45 -27.58
C ASN A 334 -30.09 -32.52 -29.02
N GLU A 335 -29.20 -32.94 -29.91
CA GLU A 335 -29.48 -33.10 -31.33
C GLU A 335 -29.86 -34.56 -31.61
N LYS A 336 -30.93 -34.78 -32.38
CA LYS A 336 -31.41 -36.10 -32.79
C LYS A 336 -31.48 -36.16 -34.31
N ASP A 337 -31.26 -37.35 -34.87
CA ASP A 337 -31.36 -37.62 -36.31
C ASP A 337 -30.44 -36.70 -37.16
N LEU A 338 -29.28 -36.35 -36.60
CA LEU A 338 -28.30 -35.46 -37.23
C LEU A 338 -27.51 -36.21 -38.29
N TYR A 339 -27.41 -35.65 -39.50
CA TYR A 339 -26.48 -36.15 -40.50
C TYR A 339 -25.07 -35.56 -40.28
N PRO A 340 -23.99 -36.36 -40.44
CA PRO A 340 -22.63 -35.85 -40.41
C PRO A 340 -22.46 -34.66 -41.37
N GLU A 341 -21.90 -33.57 -40.87
CA GLU A 341 -21.52 -32.41 -41.69
C GLU A 341 -20.35 -32.76 -42.61
N TYR A 342 -19.42 -33.57 -42.09
CA TYR A 342 -18.29 -34.08 -42.84
C TYR A 342 -18.50 -35.56 -43.16
N TYR A 343 -18.24 -35.89 -44.41
CA TYR A 343 -18.40 -37.24 -44.91
C TYR A 343 -17.41 -38.22 -44.27
N PHE A 344 -17.91 -39.36 -43.81
CA PHE A 344 -17.07 -40.45 -43.37
C PHE A 344 -16.61 -41.29 -44.59
N PHE A 345 -15.45 -40.92 -45.12
CA PHE A 345 -14.77 -41.65 -46.19
C PHE A 345 -13.59 -42.47 -45.66
N ASP A 346 -13.48 -43.71 -46.13
CA ASP A 346 -12.28 -44.53 -45.99
C ASP A 346 -11.72 -44.87 -47.38
N ASP A 347 -10.41 -44.68 -47.56
CA ASP A 347 -9.71 -45.01 -48.79
C ASP A 347 -9.51 -46.54 -48.88
N GLY A 348 -10.49 -47.22 -49.48
CA GLY A 348 -10.54 -48.66 -49.64
C GLY A 348 -11.90 -49.25 -49.28
N SER A 349 -11.92 -50.56 -49.04
CA SER A 349 -13.12 -51.34 -48.70
C SER A 349 -13.09 -51.87 -47.26
N ASN A 350 -12.69 -51.04 -46.30
CA ASN A 350 -12.40 -51.47 -44.94
C ASN A 350 -13.55 -51.26 -43.95
N LEU A 351 -14.64 -50.58 -44.34
CA LEU A 351 -15.71 -50.24 -43.39
C LEU A 351 -16.75 -51.36 -43.21
N LEU A 352 -16.86 -52.32 -44.13
CA LEU A 352 -17.76 -53.47 -43.94
C LEU A 352 -17.33 -54.34 -42.77
N LYS A 353 -18.29 -54.72 -41.91
CA LYS A 353 -18.07 -55.50 -40.66
C LYS A 353 -16.94 -54.93 -39.78
N HIS A 354 -16.76 -53.61 -39.77
CA HIS A 354 -15.70 -52.99 -39.01
C HIS A 354 -16.10 -52.88 -37.52
N ASP A 355 -15.43 -53.63 -36.65
CA ASP A 355 -15.80 -53.76 -35.23
C ASP A 355 -15.24 -52.65 -34.31
N ASN A 356 -14.34 -51.80 -34.83
CA ASN A 356 -13.52 -50.88 -34.04
C ASN A 356 -13.75 -49.39 -34.34
N VAL A 357 -14.95 -48.96 -34.75
CA VAL A 357 -15.24 -47.53 -34.89
C VAL A 357 -15.91 -47.01 -33.63
N SER A 358 -15.23 -46.08 -32.94
CA SER A 358 -15.74 -45.46 -31.71
C SER A 358 -16.01 -43.98 -31.93
N LEU A 359 -17.23 -43.56 -31.65
CA LEU A 359 -17.62 -42.16 -31.58
C LEU A 359 -17.24 -41.58 -30.22
N THR A 360 -16.60 -40.42 -30.26
CA THR A 360 -16.23 -39.65 -29.08
C THR A 360 -16.52 -38.18 -29.33
N LEU A 361 -17.13 -37.51 -28.35
CA LEU A 361 -17.31 -36.07 -28.38
C LEU A 361 -16.13 -35.40 -27.68
N ASN A 362 -15.50 -34.43 -28.33
CA ASN A 362 -14.41 -33.64 -27.76
C ASN A 362 -14.75 -32.15 -27.87
N TRP A 363 -14.06 -31.32 -27.10
CA TRP A 363 -14.14 -29.88 -27.26
C TRP A 363 -12.83 -29.18 -26.92
N GLU A 364 -12.61 -28.05 -27.58
CA GLU A 364 -11.56 -27.11 -27.24
C GLU A 364 -12.15 -25.96 -26.42
N VAL A 365 -11.55 -25.70 -25.26
CA VAL A 365 -11.96 -24.63 -24.35
C VAL A 365 -11.21 -23.36 -24.69
N ILE A 366 -11.95 -22.33 -25.10
CA ILE A 366 -11.39 -21.02 -25.43
C ILE A 366 -11.66 -20.08 -24.24
N PRO A 367 -10.62 -19.69 -23.49
CA PRO A 367 -10.80 -18.84 -22.33
C PRO A 367 -10.89 -17.34 -22.69
N ASN A 368 -11.39 -16.53 -21.76
CA ASN A 368 -11.26 -15.07 -21.83
C ASN A 368 -9.80 -14.63 -21.69
N ALA A 369 -9.02 -15.34 -20.86
CA ALA A 369 -7.57 -15.15 -20.73
C ALA A 369 -6.87 -16.46 -20.34
N GLY A 370 -5.67 -16.68 -20.88
CA GLY A 370 -4.83 -17.85 -20.58
C GLY A 370 -4.72 -18.84 -21.74
N PHE A 371 -4.42 -20.09 -21.42
CA PHE A 371 -4.19 -21.15 -22.41
C PHE A 371 -5.48 -21.83 -22.84
N MET A 372 -5.56 -22.17 -24.12
CA MET A 372 -6.56 -23.09 -24.64
C MET A 372 -6.20 -24.52 -24.21
N PHE A 373 -7.22 -25.34 -23.96
CA PHE A 373 -7.03 -26.74 -23.61
C PHE A 373 -8.12 -27.61 -24.23
N HIS A 374 -7.73 -28.83 -24.57
CA HIS A 374 -8.58 -29.83 -25.18
C HIS A 374 -9.10 -30.77 -24.10
N GLU A 375 -10.40 -31.08 -24.16
CA GLU A 375 -11.04 -32.06 -23.27
C GLU A 375 -11.94 -33.01 -24.04
N ARG A 376 -12.16 -34.18 -23.44
CA ARG A 376 -12.94 -35.27 -24.00
C ARG A 376 -14.12 -35.60 -23.10
N ALA A 377 -15.28 -35.87 -23.71
CA ALA A 377 -16.45 -36.34 -22.97
C ALA A 377 -16.21 -37.72 -22.32
N LYS A 378 -16.80 -37.92 -21.14
CA LYS A 378 -16.90 -39.24 -20.53
C LYS A 378 -18.04 -40.00 -21.19
N GLY A 379 -17.75 -40.74 -22.24
CA GLY A 379 -18.74 -41.53 -22.96
C GLY A 379 -18.25 -41.81 -24.37
N THR A 380 -18.40 -43.07 -24.81
CA THR A 380 -18.08 -43.46 -26.19
C THR A 380 -19.18 -44.37 -26.70
N HIS A 381 -19.45 -44.28 -28.00
CA HIS A 381 -20.41 -45.16 -28.67
C HIS A 381 -19.71 -45.94 -29.77
N ARG A 382 -19.85 -47.27 -29.77
CA ARG A 382 -19.28 -48.10 -30.83
C ARG A 382 -20.29 -48.30 -31.95
N ILE A 383 -19.91 -47.94 -33.15
CA ILE A 383 -20.76 -48.11 -34.33
C ILE A 383 -20.64 -49.55 -34.83
N GLN A 384 -21.77 -50.18 -35.09
CA GLN A 384 -21.82 -51.47 -35.76
C GLN A 384 -22.02 -51.25 -37.27
N PHE A 385 -20.99 -51.60 -38.04
CA PHE A 385 -21.04 -51.47 -39.49
C PHE A 385 -21.71 -52.70 -40.15
N PRO A 386 -22.47 -52.50 -41.24
CA PRO A 386 -23.16 -53.58 -41.93
C PRO A 386 -22.19 -54.55 -42.62
N SER A 387 -22.69 -55.75 -42.91
CA SER A 387 -21.93 -56.81 -43.58
C SER A 387 -21.89 -56.71 -45.10
N SER A 388 -22.71 -55.85 -45.69
CA SER A 388 -22.87 -55.69 -47.14
C SER A 388 -23.11 -54.23 -47.50
N TYR A 389 -22.72 -53.84 -48.71
CA TYR A 389 -22.99 -52.49 -49.22
C TYR A 389 -24.48 -52.25 -49.46
N THR A 390 -24.90 -51.01 -49.23
CA THR A 390 -26.27 -50.56 -49.51
C THR A 390 -26.47 -50.38 -51.01
N VAL A 391 -27.51 -51.00 -51.55
CA VAL A 391 -27.91 -50.89 -52.97
C VAL A 391 -28.99 -49.81 -53.08
N GLY A 392 -28.69 -48.69 -53.74
CA GLY A 392 -29.65 -47.57 -53.95
C GLY A 392 -29.07 -46.17 -53.73
N ARG A 393 -29.97 -45.17 -53.61
CA ARG A 393 -29.62 -43.83 -53.11
C ARG A 393 -29.50 -43.89 -51.59
N LEU A 394 -28.49 -43.19 -51.06
CA LEU A 394 -28.30 -42.99 -49.63
C LEU A 394 -29.30 -41.96 -49.14
#